data_AF-A0A7X5DHD0-F1
#
_entry.id   AF-A0A7X5DHD0-F1
#
_cell.length_a   1.000
_cell.length_b   1.000
_cell.length_c   1.000
_cell.angle_alpha   90.00
_cell.angle_beta   90.00
_cell.angle_gamma   90.00
#
_symmetry.space_group_name_H-M   'P 1'
#
loop_
_entity.id
_entity.type
_entity.pdbx_description
1 polymer ?
#
loop_
_entity_poly.entity_id
_entity_poly.type
_entity_poly.pdbx_seq_one_letter_code
_entity_poly.pdbx_strand_id
1 'polypeptide(L)' 'QGQFAPGSMLPKVEACIEYVEKFPEGRALITSLECAAAGLRGETGTVVVR' A
#
# COMPACT_ATOMS: atom_id res chain seq x y z
N GLN A 1 15.44 7.13 7.04
CA GLN A 1 14.47 6.73 8.09
C GLN A 1 13.58 7.93 8.42
N GLY A 2 12.33 7.72 8.85
CA GLY A 2 11.39 8.80 9.21
C GLY A 2 10.54 9.38 8.06
N GLN A 3 10.40 8.68 6.93
CA GLN A 3 9.60 9.15 5.79
C GLN A 3 8.08 9.01 6.01
N PHE A 4 7.68 8.09 6.89
CA PHE A 4 6.28 7.80 7.17
C PHE A 4 5.95 8.15 8.61
N ALA A 5 4.86 8.90 8.78
CA ALA A 5 4.39 9.27 10.12
C ALA A 5 3.98 8.01 10.90
N PRO A 6 4.49 7.81 12.14
CA PRO A 6 4.32 6.57 12.89
C PRO A 6 2.86 6.27 13.28
N GLY A 7 2.04 7.31 13.45
CA GLY A 7 0.62 7.15 13.82
C GLY A 7 -0.34 6.99 12.63
N SER A 8 0.14 7.00 11.38
CA SER A 8 -0.75 6.97 10.21
C SER A 8 -0.20 6.16 9.06
N MET A 9 0.81 6.65 8.35
CA MET A 9 1.29 6.04 7.12
C MET A 9 2.24 4.87 7.37
N LEU A 10 3.08 4.95 8.40
CA LEU A 10 4.03 3.89 8.72
C LEU A 10 3.35 2.52 8.92
N PRO A 11 2.31 2.37 9.77
CA PRO A 11 1.67 1.06 9.94
C PRO A 11 0.99 0.55 8.67
N LYS A 12 0.59 1.43 7.73
CA LYS A 12 0.04 1.02 6.43
C LYS A 12 1.12 0.40 5.55
N VAL A 13 2.30 1.02 5.53
CA VAL A 13 3.44 0.54 4.74
C VAL A 13 3.95 -0.79 5.31
N GLU A 14 4.12 -0.88 6.63
CA GLU A 14 4.57 -2.12 7.30
C GLU A 14 3.62 -3.30 7.02
N ALA A 15 2.31 -3.10 7.14
CA ALA A 15 1.32 -4.14 6.83
C ALA A 15 1.33 -4.56 5.35
N CYS A 16 1.54 -3.61 4.42
CA CYS A 16 1.66 -3.95 2.99
C CYS A 16 2.90 -4.77 2.70
N ILE A 17 4.04 -4.41 3.30
CA ILE A 17 5.31 -5.15 3.18
C ILE A 17 5.12 -6.57 3.72
N GLU A 18 4.58 -6.71 4.94
CA GLU A 18 4.33 -8.02 5.55
C GLU A 18 3.48 -8.92 4.64
N TYR A 19 2.45 -8.36 3.99
CA TYR A 19 1.59 -9.09 3.07
C TYR A 19 2.35 -9.58 1.81
N VAL A 20 3.07 -8.70 1.11
CA VAL A 20 3.77 -9.09 -0.14
C VAL A 20 5.00 -9.98 0.10
N GLU A 21 5.58 -9.92 1.31
CA GLU A 21 6.62 -10.86 1.74
C GLU A 21 6.08 -12.29 1.91
N LYS A 22 4.87 -12.43 2.45
CA LYS A 22 4.18 -13.72 2.63
C LYS A 22 3.56 -14.25 1.33
N PHE A 23 3.12 -13.36 0.45
CA PHE A 23 2.48 -13.69 -0.82
C PHE A 23 3.21 -13.01 -1.99
N PRO A 24 4.22 -13.67 -2.59
CA PRO A 24 5.07 -13.07 -3.64
C PRO A 24 4.32 -12.60 -4.89
N GLU A 25 3.18 -13.22 -5.22
CA GLU A 25 2.31 -12.80 -6.33
C GLU A 25 1.25 -11.76 -5.89
N GLY A 26 1.15 -11.50 -4.59
CA GLY A 26 0.24 -10.53 -4.00
C GLY A 26 0.61 -9.10 -4.36
N ARG A 27 -0.39 -8.23 -4.39
CA ARG A 27 -0.23 -6.79 -4.58
C ARG A 27 -1.04 -6.06 -3.53
N ALA A 28 -0.42 -5.12 -2.83
CA ALA A 28 -1.11 -4.26 -1.87
C ALA A 28 -1.27 -2.85 -2.45
N LEU A 29 -2.41 -2.21 -2.19
CA LEU A 29 -2.73 -0.87 -2.68
C LEU A 29 -3.06 0.05 -1.50
N ILE A 30 -2.32 1.14 -1.38
CA ILE A 30 -2.66 2.26 -0.48
C ILE A 30 -3.26 3.37 -1.34
N THR A 31 -4.53 3.67 -1.14
CA THR A 31 -5.25 4.74 -1.83
C THR A 31 -6.30 5.38 -0.91
N SER A 32 -6.84 6.52 -1.30
CA SER A 32 -7.98 7.14 -0.62
C SER A 32 -9.29 6.54 -1.12
N LEU A 33 -10.35 6.65 -0.31
CA LEU A 33 -11.63 6.01 -0.61
C LEU A 33 -12.26 6.60 -1.89
N GLU A 34 -12.15 7.92 -2.07
CA GLU A 34 -12.62 8.61 -3.28
C GLU A 34 -11.92 8.14 -4.55
N CYS A 35 -10.69 7.63 -4.43
CA CYS A 35 -9.87 7.15 -5.55
C CYS A 35 -9.88 5.62 -5.67
N ALA A 36 -10.68 4.88 -4.88
CA ALA A 36 -10.61 3.43 -4.80
C ALA A 36 -10.77 2.73 -6.16
N ALA A 37 -11.76 3.15 -6.96
CA ALA A 37 -12.02 2.56 -8.27
C ALA A 37 -10.86 2.77 -9.25
N ALA A 38 -10.30 3.98 -9.30
CA ALA A 38 -9.13 4.29 -10.13
C ALA A 38 -7.87 3.58 -9.62
N GLY A 39 -7.73 3.47 -8.30
CA GLY A 39 -6.63 2.75 -7.67
C GLY A 39 -6.62 1.27 -8.01
N LEU A 40 -7.78 0.61 -7.99
CA LEU A 40 -7.92 -0.79 -8.40
C LEU A 40 -7.56 -1.02 -9.88
N ARG A 41 -7.72 -0.01 -10.73
CA ARG A 41 -7.28 -0.05 -12.14
C ARG A 41 -5.80 0.28 -12.32
N GLY A 42 -5.09 0.68 -11.27
CA GLY A 42 -3.68 1.07 -11.32
C GLY A 42 -3.44 2.49 -11.86
N GLU A 43 -4.48 3.32 -11.92
CA GLU A 43 -4.40 4.69 -12.43
C GLU A 43 -3.92 5.68 -11.35
N THR A 44 -4.04 5.30 -10.07
CA THR A 44 -3.67 6.15 -8.92
C THR A 44 -3.34 5.29 -7.68
N GLY A 45 -2.89 5.95 -6.61
CA GLY A 45 -2.47 5.32 -5.37
C GLY A 45 -1.06 4.73 -5.42
N THR A 46 -0.66 4.13 -4.31
CA THR A 46 0.65 3.49 -4.15
C THR A 46 0.49 1.98 -4.16
N VAL A 47 1.05 1.33 -5.17
CA VAL A 47 1.06 -0.13 -5.28
C VAL A 47 2.37 -0.65 -4.69
N VAL A 48 2.27 -1.57 -3.73
CA VAL A 48 3.39 -2.30 -3.13
C VAL A 48 3.38 -3.71 -3.70
N VAL A 49 4.52 -4.12 -4.26
CA VAL A 49 4.79 -5.44 -4.85
C VAL A 49 6.16 -5.92 -4.38
N ARG A 50 6.44 -7.22 -4.52
CA ARG A 50 7.75 -7.81 -4.24
C ARG A 50 8.75 -7.57 -5.37
#